data_AF-F2NYI7-F1
#
_entry.id   AF-F2NYI7-F1
#
_cell.length_a   1.000
_cell.length_b   1.000
_cell.length_c   1.000
_cell.angle_alpha   90.00
_cell.angle_beta   90.00
_cell.angle_gamma   90.00
#
_symmetry.space_group_name_H-M   'P 1'
#
loop_
_entity.id
_entity.type
_entity.pdbx_description
1 polymer ?
#
loop_
_entity_poly.entity_id
_entity_poly.type
_entity_poly.pdbx_seq_one_letter_code
_entity_poly.pdbx_strand_id
1 'polypeptide(L)'
;MCKKVILDTNILYYWANVSSSNYDISKIQETISKYGTPFISELSLLEALVHFRNDKNSVRKLYTFLSDKHIGIIRYFKPEYSILTDELNELIQNDNIFNRICNSAFEKKLKFESEFLSWWLVNLIAIIGSYLYYKEPNLRDEKFYKFYRQFEALVYSIREADGFVVESLKNALEEFYKTEDEVTLKSSINSIYFTNFYTLLINYSCAINNSTISDLPTDSKKYSLENSQKILETLQSEELTKNLLKKMKEEEKIPTKRKGKALISEYNIDIEQAFDEYKEILCKDTNNYFVEYLRLIMNKYLLDKNKKINKNDIIDSQIFMQTNGYNFLTADSDFLKIIENVDKKKAAKIRSEIEKWKII
;
A
#
# COMPACT_ATOMS: atom_id res chain seq x y z
N MET A 1 3.33 33.69 6.29
CA MET A 1 3.77 32.42 5.66
C MET A 1 2.78 32.06 4.55
N CYS A 2 3.24 31.91 3.29
CA CYS A 2 2.42 31.31 2.23
C CYS A 2 2.08 29.88 2.64
N LYS A 3 0.79 29.60 2.81
CA LYS A 3 0.31 28.26 3.08
C LYS A 3 0.41 27.46 1.77
N LYS A 4 0.96 26.24 1.83
CA LYS A 4 1.00 25.31 0.70
C LYS A 4 -0.16 24.32 0.85
N VAL A 5 -0.78 23.94 -0.25
CA VAL A 5 -1.90 22.98 -0.25
C VAL A 5 -1.68 21.88 -1.27
N ILE A 6 -1.74 20.62 -0.84
CA ILE A 6 -1.73 19.45 -1.71
C ILE A 6 -3.18 19.18 -2.13
N LEU A 7 -3.39 19.05 -3.44
CA LEU A 7 -4.66 18.71 -4.04
C LEU A 7 -4.72 17.19 -4.26
N ASP A 8 -5.83 16.59 -3.84
CA ASP A 8 -6.25 15.27 -4.29
C ASP A 8 -6.42 15.22 -5.83
N THR A 9 -6.14 14.08 -6.43
CA THR A 9 -6.20 13.85 -7.88
C THR A 9 -7.59 14.17 -8.44
N ASN A 10 -8.67 13.80 -7.73
CA ASN A 10 -10.04 14.10 -8.17
C ASN A 10 -10.33 15.60 -8.22
N ILE A 11 -9.86 16.37 -7.22
CA ILE A 11 -10.03 17.84 -7.20
C ILE A 11 -9.29 18.46 -8.39
N LEU A 12 -8.08 17.97 -8.68
CA LEU A 12 -7.33 18.40 -9.85
C LEU A 12 -8.13 18.15 -11.14
N TYR A 13 -8.75 16.98 -11.29
CA TYR A 13 -9.56 16.66 -12.48
C TYR A 13 -10.77 17.59 -12.64
N TYR A 14 -11.47 17.88 -11.55
CA TYR A 14 -12.62 18.78 -11.56
C TYR A 14 -12.20 20.21 -11.90
N TRP A 15 -11.11 20.69 -11.29
CA TRP A 15 -10.63 22.05 -11.52
C TRP A 15 -10.09 22.26 -12.94
N ALA A 16 -9.41 21.24 -13.48
CA ALA A 16 -8.96 21.22 -14.88
C ALA A 16 -10.09 20.92 -15.87
N ASN A 17 -11.30 20.59 -15.41
CA ASN A 17 -12.46 20.25 -16.22
C ASN A 17 -12.17 19.09 -17.20
N VAL A 18 -11.43 18.07 -16.75
CA VAL A 18 -11.11 16.85 -17.52
C VAL A 18 -11.97 15.66 -17.11
N SER A 19 -12.75 15.81 -16.03
CA SER A 19 -13.73 14.82 -15.57
C SER A 19 -15.02 15.53 -15.16
N SER A 20 -16.15 14.83 -15.24
CA SER A 20 -17.43 15.35 -14.78
C SER A 20 -17.43 15.50 -13.26
N SER A 21 -18.10 16.54 -12.76
CA SER A 21 -18.20 16.77 -11.32
C SER A 21 -19.52 17.44 -10.96
N ASN A 22 -20.01 17.16 -9.76
CA ASN A 22 -21.15 17.87 -9.17
C ASN A 22 -20.71 19.13 -8.41
N TYR A 23 -19.49 19.60 -8.67
CA TYR A 23 -18.87 20.73 -8.00
C TYR A 23 -18.76 21.93 -8.95
N ASP A 24 -18.98 23.11 -8.38
CA ASP A 24 -18.80 24.40 -9.02
C ASP A 24 -17.30 24.75 -9.04
N ILE A 25 -16.74 24.75 -10.24
CA ILE A 25 -15.32 25.02 -10.51
C ILE A 25 -14.91 26.41 -9.98
N SER A 26 -15.80 27.40 -10.03
CA SER A 26 -15.50 28.75 -9.55
C SER A 26 -15.24 28.74 -8.03
N LYS A 27 -16.01 27.96 -7.28
CA LYS A 27 -15.87 27.81 -5.83
C LYS A 27 -14.63 27.01 -5.43
N ILE A 28 -14.25 25.99 -6.24
CA ILE A 28 -12.98 25.28 -6.08
C ILE A 28 -11.82 26.28 -6.22
N GLN A 29 -11.83 27.09 -7.29
CA GLN A 29 -10.81 28.10 -7.54
C GLN A 29 -10.69 29.12 -6.39
N GLU A 30 -11.80 29.65 -5.90
CA GLU A 30 -11.81 30.55 -4.75
C GLU A 30 -11.20 29.90 -3.50
N THR A 31 -11.53 28.62 -3.27
CA THR A 31 -11.04 27.89 -2.10
C THR A 31 -9.54 27.68 -2.17
N ILE A 32 -9.02 27.23 -3.32
CA ILE A 32 -7.57 27.03 -3.52
C ILE A 32 -6.83 28.35 -3.33
N SER A 33 -7.36 29.45 -3.89
CA SER A 33 -6.79 30.80 -3.74
C SER A 33 -6.70 31.24 -2.27
N LYS A 34 -7.64 30.84 -1.41
CA LYS A 34 -7.62 31.11 0.05
C LYS A 34 -6.62 30.22 0.81
N TYR A 35 -6.43 28.97 0.38
CA TYR A 35 -5.54 28.00 1.03
C TYR A 35 -4.07 28.22 0.71
N GLY A 36 -3.76 28.86 -0.43
CA GLY A 36 -2.43 29.31 -0.83
C GLY A 36 -1.93 28.59 -2.07
N THR A 37 -0.61 28.36 -2.17
CA THR A 37 0.00 27.81 -3.41
C THR A 37 -0.38 26.34 -3.59
N PRO A 38 -0.98 25.96 -4.73
CA PRO A 38 -1.39 24.58 -4.99
C PRO A 38 -0.21 23.69 -5.39
N PHE A 39 -0.24 22.46 -4.88
CA PHE A 39 0.69 21.39 -5.21
C PHE A 39 -0.08 20.11 -5.51
N ILE A 40 0.49 19.24 -6.33
CA ILE A 40 0.04 17.86 -6.50
C ILE A 40 1.18 16.91 -6.20
N SER A 41 0.85 15.67 -5.87
CA SER A 41 1.85 14.61 -5.81
C SER A 41 2.24 14.18 -7.23
N GLU A 42 3.49 13.75 -7.43
CA GLU A 42 3.87 13.07 -8.68
C GLU A 42 3.03 11.81 -8.94
N LEU A 43 2.49 11.19 -7.90
CA LEU A 43 1.59 10.05 -8.01
C LEU A 43 0.23 10.44 -8.61
N SER A 44 -0.26 11.65 -8.34
CA SER A 44 -1.46 12.20 -8.99
C SER A 44 -1.22 12.40 -10.48
N LEU A 45 0.01 12.79 -10.87
CA LEU A 45 0.39 12.89 -12.29
C LEU A 45 0.46 11.51 -12.95
N LEU A 46 1.05 10.54 -12.26
CA LEU A 46 1.13 9.15 -12.70
C LEU A 46 -0.27 8.54 -12.89
N GLU A 47 -1.17 8.79 -11.93
CA GLU A 47 -2.56 8.38 -11.98
C GLU A 47 -3.28 8.99 -13.18
N ALA A 48 -3.08 10.28 -13.44
CA ALA A 48 -3.69 10.95 -14.59
C ALA A 48 -3.23 10.38 -15.93
N LEU A 49 -1.93 10.13 -16.09
CA LEU A 49 -1.38 9.52 -17.30
C LEU A 49 -1.93 8.12 -17.56
N VAL A 50 -2.19 7.35 -16.51
CA VAL A 50 -2.78 6.02 -16.65
C VAL A 50 -4.28 6.07 -16.88
N HIS A 51 -5.00 6.92 -16.15
CA HIS A 51 -6.46 7.07 -16.26
C HIS A 51 -6.87 7.58 -17.65
N PHE A 52 -6.16 8.59 -18.17
CA PHE A 52 -6.41 9.18 -19.48
C PHE A 52 -5.48 8.63 -20.57
N ARG A 53 -4.90 7.42 -20.41
CA ARG A 53 -3.95 6.83 -21.36
C ARG A 53 -4.47 6.73 -22.80
N ASN A 54 -5.78 6.64 -22.96
CA ASN A 54 -6.46 6.57 -24.26
C ASN A 54 -7.12 7.90 -24.67
N ASP A 55 -7.01 8.96 -23.85
CA ASP A 55 -7.57 10.29 -24.11
C ASP A 55 -6.48 11.37 -24.05
N LYS A 56 -5.82 11.53 -25.18
CA LYS A 56 -4.75 12.53 -25.37
C LYS A 56 -5.21 13.97 -25.07
N ASN A 57 -6.48 14.29 -25.34
CA ASN A 57 -6.99 15.65 -25.15
C ASN A 57 -7.12 15.98 -23.67
N SER A 58 -7.63 15.04 -22.86
CA SER A 58 -7.69 15.20 -21.41
C SER A 58 -6.31 15.30 -20.78
N VAL A 59 -5.36 14.47 -21.21
CA VAL A 59 -3.96 14.58 -20.76
C VAL A 59 -3.38 15.96 -21.09
N ARG A 60 -3.47 16.41 -22.35
CA ARG A 60 -2.97 17.73 -22.76
C ARG A 60 -3.61 18.86 -21.96
N LYS A 61 -4.94 18.84 -21.81
CA LYS A 61 -5.68 19.85 -21.05
C LYS A 61 -5.19 19.92 -19.60
N LEU A 62 -4.95 18.77 -18.98
CA LEU A 62 -4.41 18.70 -17.63
C LEU A 62 -3.00 19.30 -17.53
N TYR A 63 -2.10 18.94 -18.44
CA TYR A 63 -0.72 19.47 -18.42
C TYR A 63 -0.66 20.97 -18.66
N THR A 64 -1.40 21.48 -19.65
CA THR A 64 -1.51 22.93 -19.88
C THR A 64 -2.06 23.62 -18.64
N PHE A 65 -3.08 23.04 -18.00
CA PHE A 65 -3.66 23.58 -16.78
C PHE A 65 -2.67 23.65 -15.61
N LEU A 66 -1.86 22.60 -15.40
CA LEU A 66 -0.80 22.59 -14.37
C LEU A 66 0.19 23.74 -14.58
N SER A 67 0.61 23.98 -15.83
CA SER A 67 1.50 25.08 -16.20
C SER A 67 0.86 26.45 -16.00
N ASP A 68 -0.34 26.67 -16.55
CA ASP A 68 -1.07 27.94 -16.50
C ASP A 68 -1.41 28.38 -15.06
N LYS A 69 -1.69 27.42 -14.18
CA LYS A 69 -2.00 27.67 -12.76
C LYS A 69 -0.77 27.62 -11.86
N HIS A 70 0.43 27.40 -12.41
CA HIS A 70 1.68 27.25 -11.67
C HIS A 70 1.56 26.25 -10.51
N ILE A 71 0.91 25.12 -10.75
CA ILE A 71 0.74 24.06 -9.74
C ILE A 71 2.08 23.35 -9.56
N GLY A 72 2.61 23.36 -8.34
CA GLY A 72 3.87 22.68 -8.02
C GLY A 72 3.71 21.17 -7.98
N ILE A 73 4.74 20.42 -8.38
CA ILE A 73 4.74 18.95 -8.29
C ILE A 73 5.71 18.52 -7.20
N ILE A 74 5.19 17.76 -6.23
CA ILE A 74 5.99 17.16 -5.16
C ILE A 74 6.43 15.78 -5.65
N ARG A 75 7.75 15.63 -5.89
CA ARG A 75 8.35 14.36 -6.29
C ARG A 75 8.13 13.28 -5.24
N TYR A 76 7.83 12.06 -5.66
CA TYR A 76 7.69 10.93 -4.75
C TYR A 76 9.02 10.16 -4.56
N PHE A 77 9.09 9.40 -3.46
CA PHE A 77 10.30 8.74 -2.94
C PHE A 77 10.95 7.84 -3.99
N LYS A 78 12.24 8.09 -4.22
CA LYS A 78 13.17 7.43 -5.13
C LYS A 78 13.10 7.87 -6.61
N PRO A 79 14.25 8.24 -7.22
CA PRO A 79 14.35 8.61 -8.63
C PRO A 79 13.80 7.55 -9.61
N GLU A 80 13.77 6.27 -9.22
CA GLU A 80 13.36 5.15 -10.08
C GLU A 80 11.87 5.14 -10.47
N TYR A 81 10.98 5.76 -9.68
CA TYR A 81 9.55 5.90 -10.06
C TYR A 81 9.22 7.26 -10.66
N SER A 82 10.20 8.17 -10.73
CA SER A 82 9.98 9.53 -11.24
C SER A 82 9.58 9.48 -12.71
N ILE A 83 8.46 10.11 -13.05
CA ILE A 83 8.03 10.38 -14.43
C ILE A 83 8.39 11.80 -14.88
N LEU A 84 8.93 12.62 -13.97
CA LEU A 84 9.44 13.95 -14.27
C LEU A 84 10.75 13.87 -15.07
N THR A 85 10.64 13.55 -16.35
CA THR A 85 11.70 13.70 -17.36
C THR A 85 11.38 14.90 -18.26
N ASP A 86 12.40 15.44 -18.94
CA ASP A 86 12.26 16.58 -19.87
C ASP A 86 11.20 16.33 -20.98
N GLU A 87 10.87 15.05 -21.22
CA GLU A 87 9.90 14.58 -22.20
C GLU A 87 8.44 14.99 -21.88
N LEU A 88 8.12 15.36 -20.63
CA LEU A 88 6.79 15.85 -20.27
C LEU A 88 6.41 17.12 -21.05
N ASN A 89 7.39 17.95 -21.41
CA ASN A 89 7.16 19.14 -22.23
C ASN A 89 6.89 18.80 -23.71
N GLU A 90 7.33 17.62 -24.16
CA GLU A 90 7.20 17.14 -25.54
C GLU A 90 5.90 16.35 -25.78
N LEU A 91 5.17 15.97 -24.72
CA LEU A 91 3.86 15.29 -24.73
C LEU A 91 2.84 15.94 -25.69
N ILE A 92 2.93 17.25 -25.84
CA ILE A 92 1.92 18.04 -26.52
C ILE A 92 1.95 17.80 -28.04
N GLN A 93 3.07 17.38 -28.65
CA GLN A 93 3.22 17.44 -30.10
C GLN A 93 3.34 16.10 -30.84
N ASN A 94 3.66 15.00 -30.17
CA ASN A 94 3.99 13.74 -30.86
C ASN A 94 3.24 12.53 -30.28
N ASP A 95 2.48 11.80 -31.12
CA ASP A 95 1.71 10.60 -30.71
C ASP A 95 2.60 9.45 -30.23
N ASN A 96 3.77 9.27 -30.83
CA ASN A 96 4.72 8.23 -30.39
C ASN A 96 5.29 8.57 -29.00
N ILE A 97 5.55 9.84 -28.72
CA ILE A 97 6.01 10.30 -27.41
C ILE A 97 4.89 10.14 -26.38
N PHE A 98 3.65 10.48 -26.73
CA PHE A 98 2.48 10.28 -25.87
C PHE A 98 2.31 8.82 -25.45
N ASN A 99 2.29 7.89 -26.41
CA ASN A 99 2.15 6.47 -26.14
C ASN A 99 3.32 5.94 -25.31
N ARG A 100 4.55 6.35 -25.62
CA ARG A 100 5.74 5.97 -24.83
C ARG A 100 5.64 6.41 -23.37
N ILE A 101 5.23 7.66 -23.13
CA ILE A 101 5.10 8.21 -21.78
C ILE A 101 3.95 7.55 -21.02
N CYS A 102 2.79 7.35 -21.64
CA CYS A 102 1.66 6.67 -21.00
C CYS A 102 2.00 5.22 -20.66
N ASN A 103 2.69 4.50 -21.54
CA ASN A 103 3.17 3.14 -21.24
C ASN A 103 4.22 3.13 -20.12
N SER A 104 5.18 4.07 -20.14
CA SER A 104 6.16 4.19 -19.06
C SER A 104 5.51 4.54 -17.72
N ALA A 105 4.51 5.42 -17.72
CA ALA A 105 3.72 5.77 -16.55
C ALA A 105 2.91 4.57 -16.04
N PHE A 106 2.34 3.78 -16.95
CA PHE A 106 1.63 2.56 -16.59
C PHE A 106 2.54 1.54 -15.90
N GLU A 107 3.71 1.24 -16.47
CA GLU A 107 4.69 0.33 -15.86
C GLU A 107 5.18 0.84 -14.49
N LYS A 108 5.45 2.14 -14.38
CA LYS A 108 5.84 2.76 -13.10
C LYS A 108 4.72 2.70 -12.07
N LYS A 109 3.46 2.89 -12.47
CA LYS A 109 2.30 2.77 -11.58
C LYS A 109 2.13 1.34 -11.07
N LEU A 110 2.23 0.35 -11.96
CA LEU A 110 2.18 -1.06 -11.59
C LEU A 110 3.28 -1.40 -10.59
N LYS A 111 4.54 -1.04 -10.90
CA LYS A 111 5.69 -1.29 -10.04
C LYS A 111 5.54 -0.61 -8.68
N PHE A 112 5.15 0.67 -8.67
CA PHE A 112 4.96 1.41 -7.44
C PHE A 112 3.85 0.80 -6.57
N GLU A 113 2.68 0.53 -7.14
CA GLU A 113 1.54 0.02 -6.38
C GLU A 113 1.80 -1.41 -5.86
N SER A 114 2.46 -2.28 -6.63
CA SER A 114 2.80 -3.63 -6.19
C SER A 114 3.82 -3.61 -5.04
N GLU A 115 4.87 -2.79 -5.15
CA GLU A 115 5.88 -2.65 -4.12
C GLU A 115 5.33 -1.97 -2.86
N PHE A 116 4.43 -0.98 -2.99
CA PHE A 116 3.79 -0.33 -1.84
C PHE A 116 2.83 -1.28 -1.11
N LEU A 117 2.04 -2.06 -1.85
CA LEU A 117 1.19 -3.11 -1.26
C LEU A 117 2.03 -4.20 -0.59
N SER A 118 3.18 -4.57 -1.16
CA SER A 118 4.11 -5.51 -0.53
C SER A 118 4.70 -4.93 0.76
N TRP A 119 5.19 -3.69 0.72
CA TRP A 119 5.71 -2.99 1.89
C TRP A 119 4.68 -2.90 3.01
N TRP A 120 3.40 -2.67 2.67
CA TRP A 120 2.32 -2.70 3.64
C TRP A 120 2.19 -4.08 4.31
N LEU A 121 2.24 -5.16 3.53
CA LEU A 121 2.20 -6.53 4.06
C LEU A 121 3.37 -6.82 5.01
N VAL A 122 4.58 -6.34 4.69
CA VAL A 122 5.75 -6.45 5.60
C VAL A 122 5.43 -5.80 6.95
N ASN A 123 4.85 -4.60 6.96
CA ASN A 123 4.51 -3.91 8.20
C ASN A 123 3.46 -4.70 9.01
N LEU A 124 2.43 -5.23 8.36
CA LEU A 124 1.42 -6.04 9.04
C LEU A 124 2.03 -7.30 9.67
N ILE A 125 2.93 -7.98 8.96
CA ILE A 125 3.64 -9.15 9.46
C ILE A 125 4.57 -8.79 10.60
N ALA A 126 5.28 -7.66 10.52
CA ALA A 126 6.15 -7.19 11.59
C ALA A 126 5.39 -6.84 12.87
N ILE A 127 4.21 -6.22 12.75
CA ILE A 127 3.34 -5.92 13.88
C ILE A 127 2.88 -7.21 14.57
N ILE A 128 2.36 -8.17 13.80
CA ILE A 128 1.88 -9.45 14.33
C ILE A 128 3.06 -10.28 14.88
N GLY A 129 4.18 -10.33 14.18
CA GLY A 129 5.38 -11.08 14.60
C GLY A 129 5.98 -10.53 15.89
N SER A 130 6.01 -9.20 16.05
CA SER A 130 6.47 -8.55 17.29
C SER A 130 5.57 -8.91 18.48
N TYR A 131 4.25 -8.89 18.27
CA TYR A 131 3.31 -9.31 19.31
C TYR A 131 3.50 -10.75 19.75
N LEU A 132 3.64 -11.68 18.78
CA LEU A 132 3.88 -13.10 19.06
C LEU A 132 5.16 -13.29 19.88
N TYR A 133 6.18 -12.48 19.62
CA TYR A 133 7.41 -12.48 20.42
C TYR A 133 7.19 -11.97 21.85
N TYR A 134 6.59 -10.80 22.02
CA TYR A 134 6.43 -10.19 23.34
C TYR A 134 5.50 -10.98 24.26
N LYS A 135 4.51 -11.67 23.69
CA LYS A 135 3.47 -12.38 24.45
C LYS A 135 3.80 -13.82 24.80
N GLU A 136 4.84 -14.40 24.23
CA GLU A 136 5.16 -15.81 24.44
C GLU A 136 6.39 -15.99 25.34
N PRO A 137 6.22 -16.30 26.64
CA PRO A 137 7.33 -16.50 27.55
C PRO A 137 8.26 -17.64 27.12
N ASN A 138 7.76 -18.62 26.36
CA ASN A 138 8.53 -19.78 25.90
C ASN A 138 9.29 -19.54 24.60
N LEU A 139 9.10 -18.39 23.93
CA LEU A 139 9.83 -18.03 22.72
C LEU A 139 11.15 -17.33 23.08
N ARG A 140 12.05 -18.09 23.70
CA ARG A 140 13.38 -17.63 24.13
C ARG A 140 14.49 -18.45 23.48
N ASP A 141 15.70 -17.94 23.59
CA ASP A 141 16.94 -18.63 23.21
C ASP A 141 16.86 -19.26 21.80
N GLU A 142 17.02 -20.58 21.69
CA GLU A 142 17.01 -21.30 20.42
C GLU A 142 15.67 -21.19 19.67
N LYS A 143 14.54 -21.18 20.39
CA LYS A 143 13.21 -21.07 19.78
C LYS A 143 12.98 -19.67 19.21
N PHE A 144 13.43 -18.65 19.94
CA PHE A 144 13.45 -17.28 19.42
C PHE A 144 14.30 -17.19 18.15
N TYR A 145 15.52 -17.75 18.17
CA TYR A 145 16.38 -17.72 17.00
C TYR A 145 15.74 -18.38 15.78
N LYS A 146 15.11 -19.54 15.96
CA LYS A 146 14.36 -20.24 14.89
C LYS A 146 13.23 -19.38 14.33
N PHE A 147 12.39 -18.80 15.20
CA PHE A 147 11.31 -17.92 14.77
C PHE A 147 11.84 -16.68 14.04
N TYR A 148 12.85 -16.02 14.59
CA TYR A 148 13.43 -14.81 14.01
C TYR A 148 14.00 -15.06 12.62
N ARG A 149 14.71 -16.18 12.40
CA ARG A 149 15.28 -16.53 11.08
C ARG A 149 14.21 -16.86 10.05
N GLN A 150 13.14 -17.54 10.45
CA GLN A 150 11.97 -17.77 9.60
C GLN A 150 11.22 -16.49 9.27
N PHE A 151 11.07 -15.60 10.25
CA PHE A 151 10.46 -14.30 10.11
C PHE A 151 11.26 -13.41 9.13
N GLU A 152 12.57 -13.36 9.29
CA GLU A 152 13.50 -12.63 8.40
C GLU A 152 13.38 -13.13 6.95
N ALA A 153 13.38 -14.45 6.74
CA ALA A 153 13.22 -15.05 5.42
C ALA A 153 11.86 -14.73 4.78
N LEU A 154 10.78 -14.74 5.57
CA LEU A 154 9.44 -14.36 5.12
C LEU A 154 9.39 -12.87 4.72
N VAL A 155 9.97 -11.98 5.54
CA VAL A 155 10.01 -10.54 5.23
C VAL A 155 10.83 -10.28 3.97
N TYR A 156 11.96 -10.97 3.80
CA TYR A 156 12.78 -10.87 2.60
C TYR A 156 11.99 -11.26 1.35
N SER A 157 11.33 -12.44 1.35
CA SER A 157 10.57 -12.91 0.19
C SER A 157 9.39 -12.02 -0.20
N ILE A 158 8.84 -11.28 0.76
CA ILE A 158 7.78 -10.29 0.52
C ILE A 158 8.36 -9.03 -0.10
N ARG A 159 9.44 -8.49 0.48
CA ARG A 159 9.96 -7.15 0.17
C ARG A 159 10.74 -7.05 -1.15
N GLU A 160 11.39 -8.12 -1.59
CA GLU A 160 12.23 -8.09 -2.79
C GLU A 160 11.45 -7.59 -4.02
N ALA A 161 12.03 -6.65 -4.77
CA ALA A 161 11.35 -5.97 -5.88
C ALA A 161 10.93 -6.95 -7.01
N ASP A 162 11.74 -7.99 -7.23
CA ASP A 162 11.44 -9.10 -8.14
C ASP A 162 10.98 -10.37 -7.37
N GLY A 163 10.55 -10.19 -6.11
CA GLY A 163 10.06 -11.26 -5.26
C GLY A 163 8.67 -11.74 -5.65
N PHE A 164 8.36 -12.98 -5.31
CA PHE A 164 7.07 -13.63 -5.65
C PHE A 164 5.84 -12.79 -5.27
N VAL A 165 5.88 -12.12 -4.12
CA VAL A 165 4.75 -11.31 -3.65
C VAL A 165 4.58 -10.05 -4.48
N VAL A 166 5.67 -9.32 -4.77
CA VAL A 166 5.61 -8.12 -5.60
C VAL A 166 5.13 -8.48 -7.00
N GLU A 167 5.64 -9.57 -7.58
CA GLU A 167 5.24 -10.04 -8.90
C GLU A 167 3.76 -10.49 -8.93
N SER A 168 3.31 -11.22 -7.90
CA SER A 168 1.90 -11.63 -7.78
C SER A 168 0.95 -10.44 -7.66
N LEU A 169 1.35 -9.41 -6.90
CA LEU A 169 0.60 -8.16 -6.79
C LEU A 169 0.60 -7.40 -8.11
N LYS A 170 1.74 -7.33 -8.80
CA LYS A 170 1.87 -6.69 -10.11
C LYS A 170 0.93 -7.33 -11.12
N ASN A 171 0.91 -8.66 -11.22
CA ASN A 171 0.03 -9.40 -12.11
C ASN A 171 -1.46 -9.17 -11.78
N ALA A 172 -1.83 -9.16 -10.50
CA ALA A 172 -3.20 -8.87 -10.08
C ALA A 172 -3.63 -7.42 -10.45
N LEU A 173 -2.72 -6.45 -10.30
CA LEU A 173 -2.95 -5.06 -10.69
C LEU A 173 -3.05 -4.91 -12.21
N GLU A 174 -2.17 -5.56 -12.96
CA GLU A 174 -2.18 -5.51 -14.42
C GLU A 174 -3.51 -6.04 -14.97
N GLU A 175 -4.01 -7.17 -14.45
CA GLU A 175 -5.32 -7.70 -14.84
C GLU A 175 -6.46 -6.76 -14.48
N PHE A 176 -6.40 -6.12 -13.31
CA PHE A 176 -7.37 -5.10 -12.91
C PHE A 176 -7.38 -3.91 -13.89
N TYR A 177 -6.23 -3.40 -14.30
CA TYR A 177 -6.18 -2.28 -15.26
C TYR A 177 -6.58 -2.66 -16.69
N LYS A 178 -6.74 -3.96 -16.99
CA LYS A 178 -7.28 -4.47 -18.25
C LYS A 178 -8.80 -4.68 -18.19
N THR A 179 -9.31 -5.17 -17.05
CA THR A 179 -10.69 -5.66 -16.91
C THR A 179 -11.59 -4.76 -16.08
N GLU A 180 -11.01 -3.87 -15.28
CA GLU A 180 -11.68 -3.06 -14.25
C GLU A 180 -12.43 -3.88 -13.18
N ASP A 181 -12.10 -5.18 -13.04
CA ASP A 181 -12.73 -6.07 -12.04
C ASP A 181 -12.14 -5.89 -10.64
N GLU A 182 -12.76 -4.99 -9.88
CA GLU A 182 -12.38 -4.70 -8.50
C GLU A 182 -12.61 -5.90 -7.54
N VAL A 183 -13.57 -6.78 -7.84
CA VAL A 183 -13.89 -7.93 -6.97
C VAL A 183 -12.79 -8.98 -7.05
N THR A 184 -12.28 -9.24 -8.25
CA THR A 184 -11.16 -10.13 -8.49
C THR A 184 -9.88 -9.55 -7.89
N LEU A 185 -9.57 -8.27 -8.12
CA LEU A 185 -8.41 -7.61 -7.51
C LEU A 185 -8.41 -7.74 -5.98
N LYS A 186 -9.52 -7.38 -5.33
CA LYS A 186 -9.68 -7.51 -3.88
C LYS A 186 -9.42 -8.94 -3.44
N SER A 187 -9.97 -9.93 -4.14
CA SER A 187 -9.80 -11.34 -3.78
C SER A 187 -8.34 -11.79 -3.89
N SER A 188 -7.62 -11.36 -4.93
CA SER A 188 -6.19 -11.66 -5.13
C SER A 188 -5.31 -11.04 -4.03
N ILE A 189 -5.47 -9.75 -3.74
CA ILE A 189 -4.71 -9.07 -2.66
C ILE A 189 -4.93 -9.77 -1.31
N ASN A 190 -6.18 -10.07 -0.97
CA ASN A 190 -6.49 -10.73 0.30
C ASN A 190 -5.89 -12.15 0.36
N SER A 191 -5.92 -12.91 -0.74
CA SER A 191 -5.30 -14.23 -0.82
C SER A 191 -3.80 -14.17 -0.51
N ILE A 192 -3.09 -13.22 -1.14
CA ILE A 192 -1.65 -13.00 -0.95
C ILE A 192 -1.36 -12.65 0.51
N TYR A 193 -2.10 -11.70 1.09
CA TYR A 193 -1.88 -11.25 2.46
C TYR A 193 -2.15 -12.37 3.48
N PHE A 194 -3.29 -13.06 3.35
CA PHE A 194 -3.65 -14.12 4.28
C PHE A 194 -2.75 -15.35 4.17
N THR A 195 -2.23 -15.66 2.98
CA THR A 195 -1.23 -16.72 2.82
C THR A 195 0.04 -16.39 3.60
N ASN A 196 0.54 -15.15 3.53
CA ASN A 196 1.74 -14.77 4.26
C ASN A 196 1.52 -14.68 5.78
N PHE A 197 0.34 -14.24 6.24
CA PHE A 197 -0.02 -14.34 7.66
C PHE A 197 -0.07 -15.78 8.14
N TYR A 198 -0.60 -16.68 7.32
CA TYR A 198 -0.62 -18.11 7.64
C TYR A 198 0.80 -18.68 7.76
N THR A 199 1.69 -18.32 6.85
CA THR A 199 3.11 -18.70 6.92
C THR A 199 3.78 -18.18 8.21
N LEU A 200 3.51 -16.93 8.60
CA LEU A 200 4.01 -16.37 9.87
C LEU A 200 3.57 -17.21 11.08
N LEU A 201 2.29 -17.60 11.14
CA LEU A 201 1.75 -18.37 12.26
C LEU A 201 2.26 -19.82 12.28
N ILE A 202 2.45 -20.43 11.11
CA ILE A 202 3.13 -21.74 11.02
C ILE A 202 4.55 -21.64 11.55
N ASN A 203 5.31 -20.64 11.11
CA ASN A 203 6.68 -20.42 11.58
C ASN A 203 6.73 -20.25 13.10
N TYR A 204 5.82 -19.45 13.65
CA TYR A 204 5.65 -19.31 15.10
C TYR A 204 5.37 -20.66 15.79
N SER A 205 4.37 -21.40 15.31
CA SER A 205 3.99 -22.71 15.87
C SER A 205 5.14 -23.72 15.80
N CYS A 206 5.89 -23.76 14.70
CA CYS A 206 7.08 -24.59 14.57
C CYS A 206 8.15 -24.22 15.61
N ALA A 207 8.44 -22.92 15.76
CA ALA A 207 9.45 -22.44 16.69
C ALA A 207 9.12 -22.77 18.15
N ILE A 208 7.88 -22.55 18.61
CA ILE A 208 7.49 -22.83 20.00
C ILE A 208 7.56 -24.33 20.33
N ASN A 209 7.27 -25.18 19.34
CA ASN A 209 7.28 -26.64 19.47
C ASN A 209 8.67 -27.25 19.22
N ASN A 210 9.69 -26.42 18.96
CA ASN A 210 11.04 -26.84 18.59
C ASN A 210 11.07 -27.77 17.35
N SER A 211 10.08 -27.61 16.48
CA SER A 211 9.95 -28.35 15.23
C SER A 211 10.57 -27.54 14.10
N THR A 212 11.43 -28.15 13.29
CA THR A 212 12.00 -27.51 12.10
C THR A 212 11.20 -27.89 10.86
N ILE A 213 10.84 -26.88 10.07
CA ILE A 213 10.73 -27.06 8.61
C ILE A 213 12.17 -27.18 8.10
N SER A 214 12.80 -28.34 8.33
CA SER A 214 14.22 -28.67 8.00
C SER A 214 15.24 -27.53 8.18
N ASP A 215 15.90 -27.49 9.33
CA ASP A 215 17.10 -26.69 9.66
C ASP A 215 17.30 -25.36 8.89
N LEU A 216 16.88 -24.25 9.50
CA LEU A 216 17.27 -22.91 9.07
C LEU A 216 18.79 -22.76 9.20
N PRO A 217 19.53 -22.35 8.16
CA PRO A 217 20.98 -22.42 8.24
C PRO A 217 21.56 -21.25 9.02
N THR A 218 22.63 -21.56 9.75
CA THR A 218 23.06 -20.95 11.02
C THR A 218 23.55 -19.50 10.94
N ASP A 219 23.66 -18.89 9.77
CA ASP A 219 24.31 -17.57 9.62
C ASP A 219 23.64 -16.70 8.51
N SER A 220 22.71 -15.79 8.87
CA SER A 220 21.94 -14.97 7.88
C SER A 220 22.78 -13.94 7.15
N LYS A 221 24.03 -13.71 7.57
CA LYS A 221 24.89 -12.65 7.03
C LYS A 221 25.91 -13.14 5.99
N LYS A 222 25.91 -14.44 5.64
CA LYS A 222 26.95 -15.07 4.82
C LYS A 222 26.43 -15.84 3.60
N TYR A 223 25.24 -15.55 3.11
CA TYR A 223 24.77 -16.21 1.88
C TYR A 223 25.34 -15.53 0.64
N SER A 224 26.04 -16.31 -0.17
CA SER A 224 26.22 -15.99 -1.59
C SER A 224 24.86 -16.04 -2.29
N LEU A 225 24.70 -15.24 -3.35
CA LEU A 225 23.46 -15.11 -4.14
C LEU A 225 22.85 -16.47 -4.54
N GLU A 226 23.68 -17.46 -4.89
CA GLU A 226 23.29 -18.83 -5.24
C GLU A 226 22.65 -19.61 -4.08
N ASN A 227 23.13 -19.42 -2.85
CA ASN A 227 22.59 -20.13 -1.68
C ASN A 227 21.27 -19.50 -1.21
N SER A 228 21.11 -18.18 -1.36
CA SER A 228 19.82 -17.50 -1.16
C SER A 228 18.77 -17.99 -2.16
N GLN A 229 19.15 -18.21 -3.43
CA GLN A 229 18.27 -18.79 -4.44
C GLN A 229 17.84 -20.22 -4.11
N LYS A 230 18.76 -21.10 -3.67
CA LYS A 230 18.40 -22.47 -3.24
C LYS A 230 17.46 -22.52 -2.04
N ILE A 231 17.64 -21.62 -1.07
CA ILE A 231 16.74 -21.53 0.10
C ILE A 231 15.37 -20.99 -0.34
N LEU A 232 15.35 -19.99 -1.24
CA LEU A 232 14.12 -19.51 -1.87
C LEU A 232 13.42 -20.65 -2.62
N GLU A 233 14.14 -21.39 -3.47
CA GLU A 233 13.64 -22.54 -4.24
C GLU A 233 13.11 -23.65 -3.33
N THR A 234 13.73 -23.86 -2.16
CA THR A 234 13.28 -24.85 -1.17
C THR A 234 11.98 -24.39 -0.47
N LEU A 235 11.90 -23.11 -0.08
CA LEU A 235 10.69 -22.48 0.48
C LEU A 235 9.56 -22.34 -0.56
N GLN A 236 9.92 -22.23 -1.84
CA GLN A 236 9.01 -22.16 -2.99
C GLN A 236 8.68 -23.53 -3.57
N SER A 237 9.33 -24.60 -3.13
CA SER A 237 9.11 -25.92 -3.72
C SER A 237 7.66 -26.37 -3.48
N GLU A 238 7.00 -26.69 -4.59
CA GLU A 238 5.64 -27.22 -4.63
C GLU A 238 5.52 -28.48 -3.76
N GLU A 239 6.63 -29.19 -3.58
CA GLU A 239 6.78 -30.41 -2.79
C GLU A 239 6.83 -30.15 -1.27
N LEU A 240 7.50 -29.09 -0.80
CA LEU A 240 7.45 -28.66 0.60
C LEU A 240 6.05 -28.15 0.97
N THR A 241 5.43 -27.37 0.08
CA THR A 241 4.04 -26.93 0.22
C THR A 241 3.08 -28.12 0.25
N LYS A 242 3.25 -29.11 -0.64
CA LYS A 242 2.46 -30.36 -0.66
C LYS A 242 2.68 -31.19 0.60
N ASN A 243 3.91 -31.30 1.12
CA ASN A 243 4.23 -32.07 2.32
C ASN A 243 3.77 -31.40 3.62
N LEU A 244 3.85 -30.07 3.71
CA LEU A 244 3.25 -29.30 4.82
C LEU A 244 1.73 -29.40 4.77
N LEU A 245 1.11 -29.18 3.61
CA LEU A 245 -0.34 -29.39 3.42
C LEU A 245 -0.76 -30.83 3.70
N LYS A 246 0.10 -31.82 3.46
CA LYS A 246 -0.15 -33.24 3.75
C LYS A 246 -0.09 -33.52 5.25
N LYS A 247 0.96 -33.05 5.96
CA LYS A 247 1.05 -33.18 7.43
C LYS A 247 -0.06 -32.43 8.16
N MET A 248 -0.44 -31.24 7.68
CA MET A 248 -1.57 -30.49 8.23
C MET A 248 -2.93 -31.13 7.95
N LYS A 249 -3.05 -31.94 6.89
CA LYS A 249 -4.24 -32.77 6.60
C LYS A 249 -4.28 -34.07 7.41
N GLU A 250 -3.13 -34.55 7.88
CA GLU A 250 -2.98 -35.79 8.64
C GLU A 250 -3.34 -35.62 10.13
N GLU A 251 -3.21 -34.41 10.71
CA GLU A 251 -3.57 -34.15 12.12
C GLU A 251 -4.88 -33.37 12.36
N GLU A 252 -5.40 -32.62 11.38
CA GLU A 252 -6.77 -32.10 11.45
C GLU A 252 -7.38 -31.97 10.06
N LYS A 253 -8.71 -32.12 9.96
CA LYS A 253 -9.47 -31.67 8.80
C LYS A 253 -9.38 -30.14 8.69
N ILE A 254 -8.25 -29.59 8.25
CA ILE A 254 -8.10 -28.15 8.02
C ILE A 254 -8.47 -27.88 6.56
N PRO A 255 -9.61 -27.23 6.28
CA PRO A 255 -9.95 -26.83 4.92
C PRO A 255 -8.98 -25.74 4.50
N THR A 256 -8.48 -25.80 3.26
CA THR A 256 -7.67 -24.78 2.56
C THR A 256 -8.39 -23.43 2.35
N LYS A 257 -9.29 -23.05 3.25
CA LYS A 257 -10.11 -21.82 3.27
C LYS A 257 -10.32 -21.28 4.70
N ARG A 258 -9.42 -21.51 5.66
CA ARG A 258 -9.50 -20.77 6.93
C ARG A 258 -9.05 -19.33 6.68
N LYS A 259 -9.99 -18.38 6.77
CA LYS A 259 -9.72 -16.93 6.67
C LYS A 259 -8.73 -16.55 7.79
N GLY A 260 -7.74 -15.69 7.54
CA GLY A 260 -6.72 -15.32 8.56
C GLY A 260 -7.28 -14.78 9.89
N LYS A 261 -8.53 -14.33 9.89
CA LYS A 261 -9.29 -14.00 11.10
C LYS A 261 -9.56 -15.17 12.05
N ALA A 262 -9.87 -16.35 11.53
CA ALA A 262 -10.06 -17.54 12.36
C ALA A 262 -8.77 -17.89 13.11
N LEU A 263 -7.63 -17.64 12.46
CA LEU A 263 -6.31 -17.84 13.02
C LEU A 263 -5.91 -16.76 14.02
N ILE A 264 -6.13 -15.46 13.75
CA ILE A 264 -5.94 -14.39 14.74
C ILE A 264 -6.72 -14.69 16.04
N SER A 265 -7.95 -15.19 15.90
CA SER A 265 -8.78 -15.61 17.03
C SER A 265 -8.27 -16.89 17.70
N GLU A 266 -7.73 -17.85 16.96
CA GLU A 266 -7.17 -19.13 17.47
C GLU A 266 -5.90 -18.89 18.30
N TYR A 267 -5.03 -17.99 17.83
CA TYR A 267 -3.80 -17.59 18.53
C TYR A 267 -4.03 -16.44 19.53
N ASN A 268 -5.28 -16.02 19.74
CA ASN A 268 -5.67 -14.97 20.67
C ASN A 268 -4.83 -13.68 20.53
N ILE A 269 -4.61 -13.26 19.27
CA ILE A 269 -3.76 -12.11 18.94
C ILE A 269 -4.54 -10.81 19.16
N ASP A 270 -4.08 -10.01 20.12
CA ASP A 270 -4.55 -8.63 20.32
C ASP A 270 -3.84 -7.69 19.35
N ILE A 271 -4.53 -7.40 18.24
CA ILE A 271 -4.04 -6.54 17.15
C ILE A 271 -3.78 -5.10 17.61
N GLU A 272 -4.55 -4.60 18.58
CA GLU A 272 -4.39 -3.23 19.09
C GLU A 272 -3.11 -3.12 19.92
N GLN A 273 -2.89 -4.08 20.82
CA GLN A 273 -1.66 -4.15 21.58
C GLN A 273 -0.44 -4.37 20.67
N ALA A 274 -0.55 -5.27 19.70
CA ALA A 274 0.50 -5.51 18.71
C ALA A 274 0.92 -4.21 18.01
N PHE A 275 -0.07 -3.42 17.61
CA PHE A 275 0.16 -2.14 16.96
C PHE A 275 0.84 -1.15 17.91
N ASP A 276 0.33 -1.01 19.14
CA ASP A 276 0.88 -0.06 20.12
C ASP A 276 2.34 -0.38 20.48
N GLU A 277 2.73 -1.66 20.52
CA GLU A 277 4.12 -2.09 20.72
C GLU A 277 5.03 -1.76 19.53
N TYR A 278 4.53 -1.84 18.29
CA TYR A 278 5.30 -1.55 17.08
C TYR A 278 5.29 -0.07 16.67
N LYS A 279 4.34 0.72 17.21
CA LYS A 279 4.11 2.12 16.88
C LYS A 279 5.37 2.99 17.03
N GLU A 280 6.16 2.77 18.06
CA GLU A 280 7.40 3.54 18.30
C GLU A 280 8.43 3.36 17.19
N ILE A 281 8.45 2.20 16.52
CA ILE A 281 9.32 1.93 15.38
C ILE A 281 8.79 2.67 14.15
N LEU A 282 7.48 2.58 13.88
CA LEU A 282 6.85 3.26 12.75
C LEU A 282 7.00 4.79 12.80
N CYS A 283 6.87 5.39 13.99
CA CYS A 283 6.99 6.84 14.20
C CYS A 283 8.41 7.39 13.94
N LYS A 284 9.44 6.54 13.83
CA LYS A 284 10.81 7.00 13.51
C LYS A 284 10.95 7.38 12.04
N ASP A 285 10.30 6.63 11.16
CA ASP A 285 10.47 6.73 9.71
C ASP A 285 9.23 7.32 9.00
N THR A 286 8.12 7.53 9.73
CA THR A 286 6.85 8.01 9.17
C THR A 286 6.18 9.05 10.09
N ASN A 287 5.07 9.65 9.67
CA ASN A 287 4.33 10.61 10.49
C ASN A 287 3.08 10.01 11.17
N ASN A 288 2.59 10.68 12.20
CA ASN A 288 1.45 10.20 12.99
C ASN A 288 0.17 10.00 12.18
N TYR A 289 -0.08 10.77 11.12
CA TYR A 289 -1.26 10.55 10.28
C TYR A 289 -1.16 9.19 9.58
N PHE A 290 0.00 8.87 9.02
CA PHE A 290 0.26 7.60 8.38
C PHE A 290 0.17 6.40 9.37
N VAL A 291 0.70 6.57 10.58
CA VAL A 291 0.63 5.55 11.64
C VAL A 291 -0.81 5.28 12.07
N GLU A 292 -1.60 6.31 12.37
CA GLU A 292 -3.01 6.11 12.74
C GLU A 292 -3.84 5.55 11.58
N TYR A 293 -3.46 5.88 10.34
CA TYR A 293 -4.05 5.30 9.13
C TYR A 293 -3.81 3.78 9.04
N LEU A 294 -2.57 3.34 9.30
CA LEU A 294 -2.22 1.92 9.41
C LEU A 294 -3.10 1.21 10.43
N ARG A 295 -3.23 1.77 11.64
CA ARG A 295 -4.08 1.22 12.72
C ARG A 295 -5.53 1.03 12.27
N LEU A 296 -6.09 2.03 11.60
CA LEU A 296 -7.46 1.97 11.08
C LEU A 296 -7.66 0.87 10.05
N ILE A 297 -6.74 0.73 9.10
CA ILE A 297 -6.79 -0.33 8.09
C ILE A 297 -6.66 -1.71 8.74
N MET A 298 -5.73 -1.85 9.69
CA MET A 298 -5.57 -3.09 10.46
C MET A 298 -6.86 -3.48 11.17
N ASN A 299 -7.47 -2.56 11.90
CA ASN A 299 -8.72 -2.81 12.59
C ASN A 299 -9.85 -3.14 11.62
N LYS A 300 -9.95 -2.39 10.52
CA LYS A 300 -10.97 -2.61 9.48
C LYS A 300 -10.86 -4.00 8.85
N TYR A 301 -9.67 -4.52 8.62
CA TYR A 301 -9.48 -5.74 7.82
C TYR A 301 -9.14 -6.99 8.64
N LEU A 302 -8.50 -6.83 9.79
CA LEU A 302 -8.16 -7.94 10.67
C LEU A 302 -9.28 -8.18 11.71
N LEU A 303 -9.99 -7.13 12.16
CA LEU A 303 -11.00 -7.23 13.22
C LEU A 303 -12.46 -7.21 12.75
N ASP A 304 -12.80 -6.70 11.55
CA ASP A 304 -14.17 -6.72 11.01
C ASP A 304 -14.45 -8.02 10.21
N LYS A 305 -15.62 -8.67 10.35
CA LYS A 305 -15.86 -10.07 9.88
C LYS A 305 -16.07 -10.18 8.35
N ASN A 306 -16.37 -9.08 7.67
CA ASN A 306 -16.82 -9.10 6.27
C ASN A 306 -16.06 -8.15 5.33
N LYS A 307 -15.01 -7.47 5.78
CA LYS A 307 -14.30 -6.49 4.96
C LYS A 307 -13.07 -7.10 4.31
N LYS A 308 -12.95 -6.89 2.99
CA LYS A 308 -11.78 -7.26 2.17
C LYS A 308 -10.93 -6.02 1.93
N ILE A 309 -9.60 -6.15 2.02
CA ILE A 309 -8.66 -5.07 1.71
C ILE A 309 -8.96 -4.49 0.33
N ASN A 310 -9.27 -3.20 0.27
CA ASN A 310 -9.29 -2.42 -0.98
C ASN A 310 -7.88 -1.86 -1.24
N LYS A 311 -7.42 -1.87 -2.49
CA LYS A 311 -6.15 -1.27 -2.89
C LYS A 311 -6.09 0.20 -2.48
N ASN A 312 -7.12 0.97 -2.80
CA ASN A 312 -7.12 2.42 -2.62
C ASN A 312 -7.08 2.80 -1.13
N ASP A 313 -7.71 1.99 -0.26
CA ASP A 313 -7.50 2.14 1.18
C ASP A 313 -6.00 2.16 1.51
N ILE A 314 -5.19 1.27 0.98
CA ILE A 314 -3.74 1.26 1.28
C ILE A 314 -3.01 2.36 0.50
N ILE A 315 -3.20 2.43 -0.82
CA ILE A 315 -2.44 3.34 -1.69
C ILE A 315 -2.68 4.80 -1.30
N ASP A 316 -3.92 5.20 -1.01
CA ASP A 316 -4.22 6.61 -0.71
C ASP A 316 -3.53 7.09 0.56
N SER A 317 -3.20 6.18 1.49
CA SER A 317 -2.41 6.48 2.70
C SER A 317 -1.07 7.16 2.41
N GLN A 318 -0.50 6.93 1.23
CA GLN A 318 0.78 7.49 0.79
C GLN A 318 0.78 9.02 0.83
N ILE A 319 -0.37 9.65 0.61
CA ILE A 319 -0.45 11.10 0.56
C ILE A 319 -0.13 11.71 1.93
N PHE A 320 -0.43 10.98 3.01
CA PHE A 320 -0.04 11.39 4.35
C PHE A 320 1.46 11.46 4.51
N MET A 321 2.24 10.58 3.87
CA MET A 321 3.71 10.64 3.88
C MET A 321 4.24 11.97 3.31
N GLN A 322 3.44 12.72 2.54
CA GLN A 322 3.80 13.99 1.91
C GLN A 322 3.26 15.23 2.64
N THR A 323 2.45 15.05 3.70
CA THR A 323 1.75 16.17 4.36
C THR A 323 2.61 17.00 5.32
N ASN A 324 3.87 16.65 5.56
CA ASN A 324 4.75 17.42 6.46
C ASN A 324 4.98 18.84 5.91
N GLY A 325 4.31 19.83 6.53
CA GLY A 325 4.36 21.24 6.13
C GLY A 325 3.35 21.66 5.06
N TYR A 326 2.41 20.80 4.67
CA TYR A 326 1.37 21.08 3.68
C TYR A 326 -0.04 20.93 4.27
N ASN A 327 -0.96 21.82 3.88
CA ASN A 327 -2.39 21.54 4.01
C ASN A 327 -2.80 20.55 2.93
N PHE A 328 -3.93 19.87 3.11
CA PHE A 328 -4.45 18.93 2.15
C PHE A 328 -5.93 19.21 1.91
N LEU A 329 -6.37 19.07 0.66
CA LEU A 329 -7.76 19.13 0.23
C LEU A 329 -8.10 17.84 -0.52
N THR A 330 -9.21 17.22 -0.14
CA THR A 330 -9.79 16.05 -0.83
C THR A 330 -11.32 16.14 -0.80
N ALA A 331 -11.94 15.59 -1.85
CA ALA A 331 -13.37 15.38 -1.91
C ALA A 331 -13.77 13.93 -1.56
N ASP A 332 -12.79 13.05 -1.29
CA ASP A 332 -13.02 11.66 -0.94
C ASP A 332 -13.54 11.53 0.50
N SER A 333 -14.77 11.03 0.61
CA SER A 333 -15.45 10.90 1.90
C SER A 333 -14.84 9.83 2.81
N ASP A 334 -14.26 8.77 2.25
CA ASP A 334 -13.62 7.71 3.01
C ASP A 334 -12.24 8.18 3.50
N PHE A 335 -11.50 8.89 2.65
CA PHE A 335 -10.28 9.57 3.06
C PHE A 335 -10.52 10.59 4.18
N LEU A 336 -11.61 11.36 4.10
CA LEU A 336 -11.99 12.33 5.14
C LEU A 336 -12.38 11.68 6.47
N LYS A 337 -13.06 10.53 6.46
CA LYS A 337 -13.33 9.77 7.69
C LYS A 337 -12.03 9.37 8.37
N ILE A 338 -11.02 9.03 7.58
CA ILE A 338 -9.72 8.65 8.13
C ILE A 338 -9.01 9.87 8.73
N ILE A 339 -9.01 11.02 8.05
CA ILE A 339 -8.51 12.27 8.65
C ILE A 339 -9.27 12.59 9.95
N GLU A 340 -10.59 12.41 9.98
CA GLU A 340 -11.43 12.73 11.13
C GLU A 340 -11.05 11.92 12.37
N ASN A 341 -10.65 10.66 12.19
CA ASN A 341 -10.18 9.82 13.29
C ASN A 341 -8.86 10.31 13.90
N VAL A 342 -8.01 10.99 13.12
CA VAL A 342 -6.72 11.54 13.58
C VAL A 342 -6.85 12.99 14.05
N ASP A 343 -7.58 13.81 13.31
CA ASP A 343 -7.74 15.26 13.51
C ASP A 343 -9.14 15.71 13.07
N LYS A 344 -10.12 15.54 13.98
CA LYS A 344 -11.52 15.94 13.79
C LYS A 344 -11.67 17.40 13.34
N LYS A 345 -10.87 18.31 13.88
CA LYS A 345 -10.95 19.74 13.56
C LYS A 345 -10.53 20.00 12.12
N LYS A 346 -9.43 19.38 11.67
CA LYS A 346 -8.96 19.47 10.28
C LYS A 346 -9.96 18.84 9.31
N ALA A 347 -10.49 17.66 9.62
CA ALA A 347 -11.51 17.01 8.79
C ALA A 347 -12.79 17.85 8.66
N ALA A 348 -13.31 18.39 9.77
CA ALA A 348 -14.49 19.27 9.76
C ALA A 348 -14.26 20.53 8.93
N LYS A 349 -13.06 21.11 9.01
CA LYS A 349 -12.68 22.26 8.19
C LYS A 349 -12.66 21.91 6.70
N ILE A 350 -12.07 20.78 6.31
CA ILE A 350 -12.06 20.35 4.91
C ILE A 350 -13.50 20.11 4.43
N ARG A 351 -14.30 19.33 5.18
CA ARG A 351 -15.72 19.08 4.85
C ARG A 351 -16.50 20.36 4.64
N SER A 352 -16.36 21.35 5.53
CA SER A 352 -17.05 22.63 5.41
C SER A 352 -16.69 23.38 4.12
N GLU A 353 -15.47 23.24 3.60
CA GLU A 353 -15.10 23.83 2.33
C GLU A 353 -15.65 23.03 1.15
N ILE A 354 -15.54 21.70 1.15
CA ILE A 354 -16.05 20.84 0.07
C ILE A 354 -17.58 21.00 -0.10
N GLU A 355 -18.33 21.10 1.00
CA GLU A 355 -19.78 21.28 0.95
C GLU A 355 -20.20 22.56 0.22
N LYS A 356 -19.39 23.63 0.30
CA LYS A 356 -19.67 24.88 -0.42
C LYS A 356 -19.59 24.68 -1.93
N TRP A 357 -18.79 23.73 -2.39
CA TRP A 357 -18.54 23.50 -3.81
C TRP A 357 -19.72 22.88 -4.54
N LYS A 358 -20.64 22.20 -3.85
CA LYS A 358 -21.77 21.53 -4.50
C LYS A 358 -22.59 22.52 -5.32
N ILE A 359 -22.95 22.11 -6.54
CA ILE A 359 -23.92 22.80 -7.38
C ILE A 359 -25.29 22.54 -6.75
N ILE A 360 -26.00 23.60 -6.35
CA ILE A 360 -27.34 23.55 -5.74
C ILE A 360 -28.39 23.49 -6.85
#